data_AF-A0A835ZNJ3-F1
#
_entry.id   AF-A0A835ZNJ3-F1
#
_cell.length_a   1.000
_cell.length_b   1.000
_cell.length_c   1.000
_cell.angle_alpha   90.00
_cell.angle_beta   90.00
_cell.angle_gamma   90.00
#
_symmetry.space_group_name_H-M   'P 1'
#
loop_
_entity.id
_entity.type
_entity.pdbx_description
1 polymer ?
#
loop_
_entity_poly.entity_id
_entity_poly.type
_entity_poly.pdbx_seq_one_letter_code
_entity_poly.pdbx_strand_id
1 'polypeptide(L)'
;MRYMTHHADLQCFCFLQYTPDHVAGPGADTDPSQITFPGCACLKTPCLPGTCSCLRRENNYDDHSCLRDIGSEAKCTEPVFECNVLCQCSERCRNRVVQWGLQFHLQVFKTDHKGWGLRTLDFIPKGRFVCEYAGEVLGISEVQRRIQLQTIHDSNYIIAIREHVCNGQVMETFVDPASIGNIGRFLNHSCEPNLLMIPVRIDSMVPKLALFAARDILPEEELSYDYSGRFLNLMNSEDKERLDNGKLRKPCYCGARSCAAFLPYDSSLYCPSEKPNTSVEGRA
;
A
#
# COMPACT_ATOMS: atom_id res chain seq x y z
N MET A 1 -12.49 -11.61 -13.04
CA MET A 1 -11.19 -11.98 -13.64
C MET A 1 -11.45 -12.77 -14.91
N ARG A 2 -11.09 -12.23 -16.08
CA ARG A 2 -10.99 -13.05 -17.30
C ARG A 2 -9.58 -13.63 -17.38
N TYR A 3 -9.53 -14.91 -17.73
CA TYR A 3 -8.40 -15.80 -17.60
C TYR A 3 -7.18 -15.39 -18.43
N MET A 4 -6.02 -15.79 -17.89
CA MET A 4 -4.67 -15.73 -18.47
C MET A 4 -4.66 -16.29 -19.90
N THR A 5 -3.98 -15.61 -20.83
CA THR A 5 -4.03 -15.92 -22.27
C THR A 5 -3.14 -17.09 -22.71
N HIS A 6 -2.34 -17.70 -21.81
CA HIS A 6 -1.45 -18.80 -22.18
C HIS A 6 -1.50 -19.97 -21.19
N HIS A 7 -1.82 -21.16 -21.71
CA HIS A 7 -1.93 -22.42 -20.97
C HIS A 7 -0.63 -22.90 -20.29
N ALA A 8 0.53 -22.36 -20.69
CA ALA A 8 1.84 -22.73 -20.13
C ALA A 8 2.17 -22.02 -18.79
N ASP A 9 1.43 -20.97 -18.43
CA ASP A 9 1.72 -20.14 -17.25
C ASP A 9 1.01 -20.61 -15.96
N LEU A 10 0.06 -21.54 -16.08
CA LEU A 10 -0.76 -22.05 -14.97
C LEU A 10 0.05 -22.81 -13.91
N GLN A 11 1.22 -23.36 -14.25
CA GLN A 11 2.07 -24.08 -13.29
C GLN A 11 2.80 -23.14 -12.31
N CYS A 12 2.93 -21.84 -12.60
CA CYS A 12 3.68 -20.89 -11.77
C CYS A 12 2.86 -20.36 -10.56
N PHE A 13 1.54 -20.56 -10.56
CA PHE A 13 0.62 -19.97 -9.57
C PHE A 13 0.07 -20.96 -8.53
N CYS A 14 0.42 -22.25 -8.61
CA CYS A 14 -0.18 -23.30 -7.77
C CYS A 14 0.01 -23.13 -6.25
N PHE A 15 0.91 -22.25 -5.81
CA PHE A 15 1.20 -21.97 -4.39
C PHE A 15 0.69 -20.60 -3.92
N LEU A 16 0.00 -19.84 -4.79
CA LEU A 16 -0.45 -18.49 -4.49
C LEU A 16 -1.93 -18.51 -4.12
N GLN A 17 -2.24 -18.15 -2.88
CA GLN A 17 -3.61 -18.04 -2.39
C GLN A 17 -4.13 -16.62 -2.59
N TYR A 18 -5.23 -16.48 -3.32
CA TYR A 18 -5.87 -15.18 -3.52
C TYR A 18 -6.70 -14.77 -2.29
N THR A 19 -6.52 -13.53 -1.84
CA THR A 19 -7.42 -12.86 -0.89
C THR A 19 -7.79 -11.48 -1.45
N PRO A 20 -9.03 -11.00 -1.34
CA PRO A 20 -9.37 -9.62 -1.70
C PRO A 20 -8.89 -8.60 -0.63
N ASP A 21 -8.73 -9.04 0.62
CA ASP A 21 -8.45 -8.23 1.79
C ASP A 21 -7.19 -8.68 2.53
N HIS A 22 -6.70 -7.85 3.46
CA HIS A 22 -5.65 -8.25 4.40
C HIS A 22 -6.08 -9.46 5.24
N VAL A 23 -5.12 -10.31 5.58
CA VAL A 23 -5.30 -11.42 6.53
C VAL A 23 -4.28 -11.30 7.65
N ALA A 24 -4.63 -11.78 8.85
CA ALA A 24 -3.68 -11.86 9.95
C ALA A 24 -2.54 -12.83 9.58
N GLY A 25 -1.30 -12.38 9.68
CA GLY A 25 -0.10 -13.19 9.49
C GLY A 25 0.72 -13.32 10.78
N PRO A 26 1.83 -14.08 10.76
CA PRO A 26 2.62 -14.33 11.96
C PRO A 26 3.18 -13.05 12.58
N GLY A 27 3.02 -12.93 13.91
CA GLY A 27 3.56 -11.82 14.70
C GLY A 27 2.77 -10.51 14.59
N ALA A 28 1.63 -10.47 13.88
CA ALA A 28 0.78 -9.29 13.87
C ALA A 28 0.16 -9.03 15.25
N ASP A 29 0.32 -7.82 15.76
CA ASP A 29 -0.28 -7.40 17.05
C ASP A 29 -1.78 -7.09 16.92
N THR A 30 -2.28 -6.87 15.71
CA THR A 30 -3.67 -6.49 15.44
C THR A 30 -4.22 -7.28 14.27
N ASP A 31 -5.43 -7.84 14.44
CA ASP A 31 -6.16 -8.48 13.36
C ASP A 31 -6.71 -7.40 12.40
N PRO A 32 -6.35 -7.43 11.09
CA PRO A 32 -6.83 -6.45 10.13
C PRO A 32 -8.36 -6.48 9.92
N SER A 33 -9.05 -7.56 10.30
CA SER A 33 -10.50 -7.66 10.24
C SER A 33 -11.22 -7.12 11.48
N GLN A 34 -10.47 -6.80 12.55
CA GLN A 34 -11.06 -6.30 13.78
C GLN A 34 -11.58 -4.87 13.62
N ILE A 35 -12.88 -4.69 13.83
CA ILE A 35 -13.51 -3.36 13.86
C ILE A 35 -13.00 -2.60 15.08
N THR A 36 -12.32 -1.48 14.83
CA THR A 36 -11.74 -0.62 15.86
C THR A 36 -12.42 0.74 15.93
N PHE A 37 -12.92 1.27 14.81
CA PHE A 37 -13.53 2.60 14.78
C PHE A 37 -15.05 2.56 14.99
N PRO A 38 -15.61 3.44 15.83
CA PRO A 38 -17.04 3.41 16.19
C PRO A 38 -17.98 3.92 15.08
N GLY A 39 -17.44 4.44 13.98
CA GLY A 39 -18.22 5.04 12.89
C GLY A 39 -18.80 6.42 13.24
N CYS A 40 -19.60 6.97 12.33
CA CYS A 40 -20.31 8.24 12.48
C CYS A 40 -21.82 8.04 12.68
N ALA A 41 -22.47 8.99 13.37
CA ALA A 41 -23.91 9.00 13.60
C ALA A 41 -24.72 9.74 12.51
N CYS A 42 -24.13 10.00 11.33
CA CYS A 42 -24.80 10.68 10.23
C CYS A 42 -25.93 9.80 9.68
N LEU A 43 -27.19 10.26 9.77
CA LEU A 43 -28.38 9.47 9.38
C LEU A 43 -28.99 9.96 8.06
N LYS A 44 -29.68 11.10 8.09
CA LYS A 44 -30.48 11.61 6.96
C LYS A 44 -29.72 12.60 6.08
N THR A 45 -28.67 13.20 6.61
CA THR A 45 -27.81 14.14 5.88
C THR A 45 -26.58 13.42 5.36
N PRO A 46 -26.07 13.79 4.17
CA PRO A 46 -24.78 13.31 3.68
C PRO A 46 -23.67 13.54 4.71
N CYS A 47 -22.70 12.64 4.76
CA CYS A 47 -21.47 12.88 5.53
C CYS A 47 -20.71 14.05 4.91
N LEU A 48 -20.58 15.15 5.65
CA LEU A 48 -19.88 16.35 5.23
C LEU A 48 -18.83 16.76 6.26
N PRO A 49 -17.75 17.43 5.86
CA PRO A 49 -16.74 17.92 6.79
C PRO A 49 -17.35 18.86 7.84
N GLY A 50 -16.86 18.79 9.07
CA GLY A 50 -17.39 19.54 10.22
C GLY A 50 -18.64 18.95 10.86
N THR A 51 -19.35 18.02 10.20
CA THR A 51 -20.52 17.31 10.77
C THR A 51 -20.30 15.81 10.92
N CYS A 52 -19.52 15.20 10.03
CA CYS A 52 -19.19 13.78 10.08
C CYS A 52 -17.85 13.55 10.80
N SER A 53 -17.83 12.69 11.82
CA SER A 53 -16.61 12.32 12.55
C SER A 53 -15.56 11.58 11.70
N CYS A 54 -15.98 10.95 10.59
CA CYS A 54 -15.07 10.34 9.62
C CYS A 54 -14.37 11.37 8.72
N LEU A 55 -14.92 12.60 8.60
CA LEU A 55 -14.39 13.67 7.74
C LEU A 55 -13.89 14.83 8.60
N ARG A 56 -12.68 14.68 9.16
CA ARG A 56 -12.14 15.58 10.19
C ARG A 56 -11.86 17.01 9.71
N ARG A 57 -11.52 17.21 8.43
CA ARG A 57 -11.22 18.54 7.86
C ARG A 57 -11.91 18.76 6.53
N GLU A 58 -11.59 17.92 5.57
CA GLU A 58 -12.09 18.03 4.20
C GLU A 58 -12.66 16.70 3.73
N ASN A 59 -13.26 16.71 2.54
CA ASN A 59 -13.69 15.48 1.90
C ASN A 59 -12.46 14.72 1.41
N ASN A 60 -12.40 13.41 1.66
CA ASN A 60 -11.36 12.57 1.06
C ASN A 60 -11.55 12.45 -0.47
N TYR A 61 -12.81 12.43 -0.91
CA TYR A 61 -13.19 12.18 -2.30
C TYR A 61 -14.09 13.27 -2.89
N ASP A 62 -14.06 13.44 -4.20
CA ASP A 62 -14.96 14.32 -4.93
C ASP A 62 -16.30 13.62 -5.28
N ASP A 63 -17.08 14.21 -6.20
CA ASP A 63 -18.39 13.66 -6.63
C ASP A 63 -18.24 12.47 -7.59
N HIS A 64 -17.02 12.24 -8.10
CA HIS A 64 -16.67 11.18 -9.05
C HIS A 64 -15.87 10.05 -8.39
N SER A 65 -15.84 10.02 -7.06
CA SER A 65 -15.04 9.06 -6.27
C SER A 65 -13.54 9.15 -6.59
N CYS A 66 -13.05 10.35 -6.95
CA CYS A 66 -11.64 10.63 -7.10
C CYS A 66 -11.08 11.18 -5.77
N LEU A 67 -9.90 10.70 -5.39
CA LEU A 67 -9.13 11.21 -4.26
C LEU A 67 -8.78 12.69 -4.49
N ARG A 68 -9.06 13.51 -3.48
CA ARG A 68 -8.68 14.94 -3.45
C ARG A 68 -7.23 15.10 -3.00
N ASP A 69 -6.62 16.24 -3.30
CA ASP A 69 -5.28 16.64 -2.81
C ASP A 69 -4.11 15.73 -3.18
N ILE A 70 -4.17 15.09 -4.35
CA ILE A 70 -3.05 14.32 -4.93
C ILE A 70 -1.83 15.23 -5.10
N GLY A 71 -0.82 15.07 -4.23
CA GLY A 71 0.43 15.83 -4.29
C GLY A 71 0.41 17.21 -3.61
N SER A 72 -0.47 17.43 -2.62
CA SER A 72 -0.47 18.66 -1.83
C SER A 72 0.79 18.81 -0.97
N GLU A 73 1.39 20.01 -0.95
CA GLU A 73 2.61 20.39 -0.20
C GLU A 73 2.41 20.47 1.33
N ALA A 74 1.40 19.78 1.87
CA ALA A 74 1.12 19.78 3.29
C ALA A 74 2.25 19.08 4.06
N LYS A 75 2.77 19.77 5.09
CA LYS A 75 3.87 19.33 5.95
C LYS A 75 3.58 18.03 6.75
N CYS A 76 2.31 17.60 6.77
CA CYS A 76 1.84 16.37 7.38
C CYS A 76 0.62 15.86 6.58
N THR A 77 0.70 14.65 6.04
CA THR A 77 -0.42 13.98 5.37
C THR A 77 -1.35 13.43 6.45
N GLU A 78 -2.51 14.04 6.64
CA GLU A 78 -3.51 13.52 7.58
C GLU A 78 -4.07 12.18 7.06
N PRO A 79 -4.30 11.19 7.93
CA PRO A 79 -4.79 9.87 7.53
C PRO A 79 -6.21 9.94 6.94
N VAL A 80 -6.42 9.19 5.86
CA VAL A 80 -7.74 9.04 5.24
C VAL A 80 -8.59 8.05 6.05
N PHE A 81 -9.78 8.49 6.45
CA PHE A 81 -10.79 7.66 7.11
C PHE A 81 -12.07 7.58 6.28
N GLU A 82 -12.44 6.37 5.88
CA GLU A 82 -13.75 6.12 5.28
C GLU A 82 -14.84 5.95 6.35
N CYS A 83 -16.10 6.14 5.93
CA CYS A 83 -17.22 5.63 6.70
C CYS A 83 -17.18 4.09 6.70
N ASN A 84 -17.56 3.48 7.81
CA ASN A 84 -17.28 2.07 8.08
C ASN A 84 -18.56 1.28 8.37
N VAL A 85 -18.44 0.02 8.76
CA VAL A 85 -19.62 -0.85 9.01
C VAL A 85 -20.50 -0.37 10.17
N LEU A 86 -19.95 0.41 11.11
CA LEU A 86 -20.69 0.98 12.25
C LEU A 86 -21.27 2.37 11.96
N CYS A 87 -20.95 2.98 10.81
CA CYS A 87 -21.57 4.25 10.41
C CYS A 87 -23.05 4.06 10.07
N GLN A 88 -23.89 5.00 10.52
CA GLN A 88 -25.32 5.00 10.22
C GLN A 88 -25.66 5.60 8.84
N CYS A 89 -24.66 6.12 8.12
CA CYS A 89 -24.84 6.68 6.79
C CYS A 89 -25.01 5.56 5.75
N SER A 90 -25.74 5.87 4.67
CA SER A 90 -26.00 4.95 3.56
C SER A 90 -24.73 4.28 2.99
N GLU A 91 -24.89 3.09 2.41
CA GLU A 91 -23.88 2.42 1.56
C GLU A 91 -23.44 3.27 0.36
N ARG A 92 -24.28 4.22 -0.06
CA ARG A 92 -23.96 5.20 -1.13
C ARG A 92 -23.25 6.46 -0.60
N CYS A 93 -22.79 6.45 0.65
CA CYS A 93 -22.04 7.56 1.22
C CYS A 93 -20.80 7.83 0.37
N ARG A 94 -20.58 9.10 0.03
CA ARG A 94 -19.42 9.52 -0.78
C ARG A 94 -18.07 9.26 -0.12
N ASN A 95 -18.07 9.04 1.20
CA ASN A 95 -16.88 8.66 1.96
C ASN A 95 -16.73 7.14 2.09
N ARG A 96 -17.22 6.37 1.10
CA ARG A 96 -17.02 4.94 0.92
C ARG A 96 -16.54 4.72 -0.52
N VAL A 97 -15.26 4.46 -0.75
CA VAL A 97 -14.69 4.31 -2.11
C VAL A 97 -13.84 3.06 -2.18
N VAL A 98 -12.83 2.94 -1.33
CA VAL A 98 -11.93 1.78 -1.29
C VAL A 98 -12.70 0.50 -0.97
N GLN A 99 -13.62 0.58 -0.01
CA GLN A 99 -14.45 -0.57 0.40
C GLN A 99 -15.41 -1.09 -0.67
N TRP A 100 -15.62 -0.37 -1.77
CA TRP A 100 -16.39 -0.90 -2.92
C TRP A 100 -15.58 -1.87 -3.77
N GLY A 101 -14.28 -2.01 -3.52
CA GLY A 101 -13.40 -2.90 -4.27
C GLY A 101 -13.20 -2.49 -5.72
N LEU A 102 -12.75 -3.43 -6.54
CA LEU A 102 -12.32 -3.17 -7.92
C LEU A 102 -13.45 -2.65 -8.81
N GLN A 103 -13.22 -1.49 -9.45
CA GLN A 103 -14.16 -0.85 -10.37
C GLN A 103 -13.73 -0.93 -11.85
N PHE A 104 -12.56 -1.49 -12.13
CA PHE A 104 -11.95 -1.54 -13.47
C PHE A 104 -11.53 -2.97 -13.83
N HIS A 105 -11.50 -3.28 -15.12
CA HIS A 105 -11.00 -4.53 -15.65
C HIS A 105 -9.48 -4.50 -15.71
N LEU A 106 -8.85 -5.30 -14.86
CA LEU A 106 -7.40 -5.42 -14.78
C LEU A 106 -6.95 -6.78 -15.32
N GLN A 107 -5.77 -6.80 -15.93
CA GLN A 107 -5.16 -8.00 -16.51
C GLN A 107 -3.75 -8.19 -15.95
N VAL A 108 -3.51 -9.38 -15.40
CA VAL A 108 -2.15 -9.86 -15.13
C VAL A 108 -1.53 -10.31 -16.46
N PHE A 109 -0.35 -9.80 -16.78
CA PHE A 109 0.32 -10.07 -18.06
C PHE A 109 1.83 -10.29 -17.87
N LYS A 110 2.46 -10.98 -18.82
CA LYS A 110 3.92 -11.17 -18.81
C LYS A 110 4.59 -9.93 -19.41
N THR A 111 5.55 -9.37 -18.68
CA THR A 111 6.40 -8.26 -19.13
C THR A 111 7.71 -8.81 -19.71
N ASP A 112 8.42 -7.98 -20.48
CA ASP A 112 9.68 -8.39 -21.12
C ASP A 112 10.81 -8.63 -20.11
N HIS A 113 10.90 -7.78 -19.07
CA HIS A 113 12.07 -7.74 -18.17
C HIS A 113 11.74 -7.72 -16.68
N LYS A 114 10.46 -7.60 -16.29
CA LYS A 114 10.04 -7.42 -14.89
C LYS A 114 9.27 -8.62 -14.33
N GLY A 115 9.16 -9.71 -15.10
CA GLY A 115 8.34 -10.86 -14.74
C GLY A 115 6.88 -10.61 -15.06
N TRP A 116 5.99 -10.86 -14.10
CA TRP A 116 4.56 -10.58 -14.24
C TRP A 116 4.25 -9.13 -13.88
N GLY A 117 3.33 -8.51 -14.60
CA GLY A 117 2.84 -7.15 -14.35
C GLY A 117 1.32 -7.12 -14.28
N LEU A 118 0.77 -5.97 -13.90
CA LEU A 118 -0.65 -5.67 -13.94
C LEU A 118 -0.87 -4.50 -14.90
N ARG A 119 -1.86 -4.60 -15.78
CA ARG A 119 -2.29 -3.50 -16.66
C ARG A 119 -3.79 -3.33 -16.62
N THR A 120 -4.28 -2.13 -16.94
CA THR A 120 -5.71 -1.88 -17.10
C THR A 120 -6.19 -2.24 -18.50
N LEU A 121 -7.44 -2.67 -18.65
CA LEU A 121 -8.13 -2.80 -19.94
C LEU A 121 -9.08 -1.63 -20.20
N ASP A 122 -9.34 -0.81 -19.18
CA ASP A 122 -10.20 0.36 -19.23
C ASP A 122 -9.37 1.64 -19.12
N PHE A 123 -9.93 2.77 -19.56
CA PHE A 123 -9.42 4.08 -19.19
C PHE A 123 -9.67 4.35 -17.70
N ILE A 124 -8.64 4.78 -16.97
CA ILE A 124 -8.75 5.13 -15.54
C ILE A 124 -8.47 6.63 -15.38
N PRO A 125 -9.49 7.44 -15.01
CA PRO A 125 -9.29 8.85 -14.70
C PRO A 125 -8.36 9.06 -13.50
N LYS A 126 -7.59 10.15 -13.51
CA LYS A 126 -6.78 10.60 -12.37
C LYS A 126 -7.62 10.65 -11.09
N GLY A 127 -7.05 10.14 -10.01
CA GLY A 127 -7.60 10.10 -8.67
C GLY A 127 -8.55 8.96 -8.39
N ARG A 128 -8.94 8.15 -9.39
CA ARG A 128 -9.80 6.98 -9.14
C ARG A 128 -9.04 5.88 -8.40
N PHE A 129 -9.74 5.22 -7.49
CA PHE A 129 -9.26 4.00 -6.83
C PHE A 129 -9.11 2.86 -7.85
N VAL A 130 -7.96 2.17 -7.82
CA VAL A 130 -7.62 1.10 -8.76
C VAL A 130 -7.69 -0.27 -8.08
N CYS A 131 -6.90 -0.48 -7.02
CA CYS A 131 -6.88 -1.70 -6.23
C CYS A 131 -6.17 -1.49 -4.89
N GLU A 132 -6.31 -2.44 -3.97
CA GLU A 132 -5.49 -2.48 -2.75
C GLU A 132 -4.17 -3.23 -3.01
N TYR A 133 -3.17 -2.99 -2.17
CA TYR A 133 -2.04 -3.89 -1.96
C TYR A 133 -2.31 -4.72 -0.70
N ALA A 134 -2.93 -5.88 -0.86
CA ALA A 134 -3.42 -6.69 0.26
C ALA A 134 -2.75 -8.07 0.33
N GLY A 135 -2.50 -8.53 1.56
CA GLY A 135 -1.85 -9.80 1.88
C GLY A 135 -1.76 -10.02 3.38
N GLU A 136 -0.82 -10.87 3.80
CA GLU A 136 -0.56 -11.13 5.22
C GLU A 136 -0.05 -9.88 5.92
N VAL A 137 -0.69 -9.49 7.02
CA VAL A 137 -0.17 -8.45 7.93
C VAL A 137 0.80 -9.13 8.88
N LEU A 138 2.04 -8.64 8.96
CA LEU A 138 3.12 -9.31 9.68
C LEU A 138 3.65 -8.48 10.85
N GLY A 139 4.19 -9.17 11.85
CA GLY A 139 5.05 -8.53 12.86
C GLY A 139 6.46 -8.30 12.35
N ILE A 140 7.16 -7.30 12.90
CA ILE A 140 8.53 -6.95 12.48
C ILE A 140 9.53 -8.12 12.56
N SER A 141 9.41 -8.98 13.59
CA SER A 141 10.28 -10.16 13.74
C SER A 141 10.08 -11.16 12.60
N GLU A 142 8.85 -11.34 12.12
CA GLU A 142 8.55 -12.22 10.99
C GLU A 142 9.03 -11.61 9.67
N VAL A 143 8.88 -10.29 9.49
CA VAL A 143 9.43 -9.56 8.33
C VAL A 143 10.93 -9.78 8.24
N GLN A 144 11.67 -9.57 9.33
CA GLN A 144 13.11 -9.78 9.37
C GLN A 144 13.48 -11.22 9.02
N ARG A 145 12.74 -12.20 9.56
CA ARG A 145 12.94 -13.62 9.25
C ARG A 145 12.74 -13.92 7.76
N ARG A 146 11.65 -13.45 7.16
CA ARG A 146 11.35 -13.67 5.73
C ARG A 146 12.40 -13.03 4.84
N ILE A 147 12.82 -11.80 5.16
CA ILE A 147 13.85 -11.06 4.42
C ILE A 147 15.22 -11.75 4.47
N GLN A 148 15.60 -12.36 5.60
CA GLN A 148 16.85 -13.10 5.73
C GLN A 148 16.89 -14.36 4.86
N LEU A 149 15.72 -14.93 4.55
CA LEU A 149 15.59 -16.12 3.70
C LEU A 149 15.48 -15.79 2.21
N GLN A 150 15.29 -14.52 1.83
CA GLN A 150 15.18 -14.12 0.43
C GLN A 150 16.50 -14.33 -0.32
N THR A 151 16.40 -14.97 -1.48
CA THR A 151 17.48 -15.11 -2.45
C THR A 151 17.45 -13.97 -3.48
N ILE A 152 18.53 -13.85 -4.26
CA ILE A 152 18.63 -12.83 -5.33
C ILE A 152 17.56 -13.01 -6.43
N HIS A 153 17.02 -14.22 -6.58
CA HIS A 153 16.04 -14.56 -7.61
C HIS A 153 14.59 -14.38 -7.15
N ASP A 154 14.36 -14.29 -5.84
CA ASP A 154 13.00 -14.18 -5.29
C ASP A 154 12.46 -12.77 -5.48
N SER A 155 11.20 -12.64 -5.91
CA SER A 155 10.52 -11.34 -5.91
C SER A 155 10.35 -10.82 -4.48
N ASN A 156 10.60 -9.51 -4.28
CA ASN A 156 10.36 -8.87 -2.97
C ASN A 156 8.96 -8.25 -2.97
N TYR A 157 8.09 -8.73 -2.09
CA TYR A 157 6.70 -8.27 -1.96
C TYR A 157 6.41 -7.60 -0.61
N ILE A 158 7.33 -7.65 0.35
CA ILE A 158 7.08 -7.05 1.66
C ILE A 158 7.11 -5.53 1.51
N ILE A 159 6.03 -4.88 1.93
CA ILE A 159 5.95 -3.43 2.04
C ILE A 159 5.86 -3.01 3.51
N ALA A 160 6.61 -1.97 3.88
CA ALA A 160 6.51 -1.30 5.17
C ALA A 160 5.88 0.08 4.98
N ILE A 161 4.80 0.33 5.70
CA ILE A 161 4.13 1.63 5.73
C ILE A 161 4.41 2.25 7.09
N ARG A 162 4.99 3.45 7.08
CA ARG A 162 5.34 4.23 8.27
C ARG A 162 4.54 5.52 8.26
N GLU A 163 3.57 5.61 9.15
CA GLU A 163 2.73 6.80 9.28
C GLU A 163 3.19 7.61 10.49
N HIS A 164 3.70 8.82 10.23
CA HIS A 164 4.05 9.79 11.27
C HIS A 164 2.77 10.51 11.72
N VAL A 165 2.27 10.14 12.90
CA VAL A 165 1.08 10.77 13.48
C VAL A 165 1.49 12.10 14.13
N CYS A 166 0.62 13.11 14.08
CA CYS A 166 0.85 14.48 14.59
C CYS A 166 1.30 14.56 16.06
N ASN A 167 1.15 13.49 16.84
CA ASN A 167 1.61 13.39 18.23
C ASN A 167 3.05 12.85 18.38
N GLY A 168 3.77 12.65 17.26
CA GLY A 168 5.14 12.13 17.24
C GLY A 168 5.23 10.60 17.30
N GLN A 169 4.12 9.88 17.37
CA GLN A 169 4.11 8.42 17.25
C GLN A 169 4.25 8.00 15.79
N VAL A 170 4.98 6.90 15.56
CA VAL A 170 5.07 6.26 14.24
C VAL A 170 4.27 4.97 14.31
N MET A 171 3.28 4.83 13.44
CA MET A 171 2.59 3.56 13.23
C MET A 171 3.28 2.84 12.08
N GLU A 172 3.66 1.59 12.30
CA GLU A 172 4.25 0.73 11.28
C GLU A 172 3.27 -0.37 10.90
N THR A 173 3.10 -0.61 9.61
CA THR A 173 2.30 -1.73 9.10
C THR A 173 3.11 -2.46 8.04
N PHE A 174 3.26 -3.77 8.21
CA PHE A 174 3.98 -4.63 7.28
C PHE A 174 3.00 -5.55 6.57
N VAL A 175 3.02 -5.54 5.24
CA VAL A 175 2.14 -6.39 4.42
C VAL A 175 2.97 -7.22 3.47
N ASP A 176 2.70 -8.52 3.42
CA ASP A 176 3.35 -9.47 2.52
C ASP A 176 2.32 -10.29 1.73
N PRO A 177 2.13 -10.01 0.43
CA PRO A 177 1.25 -10.77 -0.44
C PRO A 177 1.97 -11.92 -1.17
N ALA A 178 3.17 -12.33 -0.72
CA ALA A 178 3.94 -13.38 -1.39
C ALA A 178 3.19 -14.71 -1.45
N SER A 179 2.60 -15.16 -0.34
CA SER A 179 1.89 -16.45 -0.21
C SER A 179 0.36 -16.28 -0.29
N ILE A 180 -0.17 -15.34 0.50
CA ILE A 180 -1.59 -14.98 0.52
C ILE A 180 -1.71 -13.51 0.16
N GLY A 181 -2.29 -13.19 -0.98
CA GLY A 181 -2.36 -11.80 -1.45
C GLY A 181 -3.37 -11.55 -2.56
N ASN A 182 -3.62 -10.28 -2.85
CA ASN A 182 -4.54 -9.86 -3.89
C ASN A 182 -3.81 -9.56 -5.22
N ILE A 183 -4.50 -8.96 -6.19
CA ILE A 183 -3.90 -8.58 -7.48
C ILE A 183 -2.79 -7.51 -7.38
N GLY A 184 -2.75 -6.72 -6.30
CA GLY A 184 -1.77 -5.67 -6.08
C GLY A 184 -0.33 -6.20 -6.03
N ARG A 185 -0.14 -7.49 -5.69
CA ARG A 185 1.17 -8.17 -5.73
C ARG A 185 1.85 -8.16 -7.10
N PHE A 186 1.09 -7.94 -8.17
CA PHE A 186 1.59 -7.92 -9.56
C PHE A 186 1.94 -6.52 -10.05
N LEU A 187 1.76 -5.48 -9.23
CA LEU A 187 2.16 -4.13 -9.58
C LEU A 187 3.68 -4.03 -9.54
N ASN A 188 4.27 -3.63 -10.66
CA ASN A 188 5.72 -3.42 -10.75
C ASN A 188 6.12 -2.01 -10.29
N HIS A 189 7.42 -1.86 -10.04
CA HIS A 189 8.01 -0.55 -9.77
C HIS A 189 8.11 0.30 -11.05
N SER A 190 7.89 1.61 -10.90
CA SER A 190 8.38 2.63 -11.82
C SER A 190 8.95 3.83 -11.08
N CYS A 191 10.01 4.44 -11.62
CA CYS A 191 10.52 5.73 -11.13
C CYS A 191 9.62 6.92 -11.54
N GLU A 192 8.80 6.73 -12.58
CA GLU A 192 7.70 7.64 -12.98
C GLU A 192 6.38 6.84 -12.94
N PRO A 193 5.88 6.50 -11.75
CA PRO A 193 4.70 5.66 -11.61
C PRO A 193 3.41 6.38 -12.02
N ASN A 194 2.37 5.59 -12.27
CA ASN A 194 1.02 6.08 -12.54
C ASN A 194 0.04 5.82 -11.39
N LEU A 195 0.47 5.14 -10.32
CA LEU A 195 -0.29 4.95 -9.09
C LEU A 195 0.37 5.63 -7.88
N LEU A 196 -0.48 6.12 -6.98
CA LEU A 196 -0.14 6.64 -5.67
C LEU A 196 -0.79 5.75 -4.60
N MET A 197 0.02 5.27 -3.65
CA MET A 197 -0.47 4.48 -2.52
C MET A 197 -0.85 5.39 -1.35
N ILE A 198 -2.04 5.19 -0.81
CA ILE A 198 -2.59 5.95 0.31
C ILE A 198 -3.06 4.96 1.39
N PRO A 199 -2.56 5.07 2.64
CA PRO A 199 -3.12 4.34 3.76
C PRO A 199 -4.55 4.84 4.05
N VAL A 200 -5.54 3.96 3.92
CA VAL A 200 -6.96 4.27 4.13
C VAL A 200 -7.52 3.40 5.26
N ARG A 201 -8.03 4.04 6.31
CA ARG A 201 -8.66 3.34 7.43
C ARG A 201 -10.18 3.28 7.24
N ILE A 202 -10.74 2.08 7.37
CA ILE A 202 -12.19 1.83 7.28
C ILE A 202 -12.67 1.30 8.63
N ASP A 203 -12.56 0.00 8.87
CA ASP A 203 -12.99 -0.64 10.11
C ASP A 203 -11.85 -0.77 11.13
N SER A 204 -10.66 -1.19 10.68
CA SER A 204 -9.50 -1.53 11.52
C SER A 204 -8.45 -0.41 11.59
N MET A 205 -7.67 -0.41 12.67
CA MET A 205 -6.45 0.41 12.79
C MET A 205 -5.40 0.06 11.73
N VAL A 206 -5.39 -1.20 11.25
CA VAL A 206 -4.57 -1.61 10.12
C VAL A 206 -5.12 -0.95 8.85
N PRO A 207 -4.36 -0.05 8.20
CA PRO A 207 -4.85 0.65 7.02
C PRO A 207 -4.92 -0.29 5.82
N LYS A 208 -5.93 -0.08 4.97
CA LYS A 208 -5.90 -0.58 3.59
C LYS A 208 -4.83 0.18 2.81
N LEU A 209 -4.00 -0.53 2.06
CA LEU A 209 -3.00 0.09 1.20
C LEU A 209 -3.61 0.36 -0.17
N ALA A 210 -4.37 1.45 -0.28
CA ALA A 210 -5.18 1.75 -1.46
C ALA A 210 -4.35 2.46 -2.54
N LEU A 211 -4.35 1.94 -3.76
CA LEU A 211 -3.71 2.59 -4.90
C LEU A 211 -4.72 3.40 -5.71
N PHE A 212 -4.42 4.68 -5.89
CA PHE A 212 -5.19 5.62 -6.69
C PHE A 212 -4.39 6.04 -7.92
N ALA A 213 -5.06 6.34 -9.03
CA ALA A 213 -4.41 6.83 -10.24
C ALA A 213 -3.80 8.24 -9.99
N ALA A 214 -2.49 8.39 -10.18
CA ALA A 214 -1.80 9.67 -10.01
C ALA A 214 -1.97 10.60 -11.22
N ARG A 215 -2.33 10.03 -12.37
CA ARG A 215 -2.67 10.69 -13.63
C ARG A 215 -3.70 9.84 -14.37
N ASP A 216 -4.20 10.33 -15.49
CA ASP A 216 -5.00 9.50 -16.40
C ASP A 216 -4.15 8.32 -16.91
N ILE A 217 -4.77 7.14 -16.96
CA ILE A 217 -4.15 5.88 -17.38
C ILE A 217 -4.95 5.31 -18.55
N LEU A 218 -4.27 5.02 -19.65
CA LEU A 218 -4.90 4.53 -20.87
C LEU A 218 -5.10 3.00 -20.81
N PRO A 219 -6.07 2.46 -21.58
CA PRO A 219 -6.17 1.02 -21.78
C PRO A 219 -4.83 0.40 -22.20
N GLU A 220 -4.57 -0.80 -21.69
CA GLU A 220 -3.34 -1.58 -21.86
C GLU A 220 -2.06 -0.99 -21.23
N GLU A 221 -2.14 0.17 -20.61
CA GLU A 221 -1.01 0.73 -19.87
C GLU A 221 -0.71 -0.08 -18.60
N GLU A 222 0.58 -0.39 -18.39
CA GLU A 222 1.04 -1.08 -17.19
C GLU A 222 0.86 -0.19 -15.96
N LEU A 223 0.28 -0.76 -14.91
CA LEU A 223 0.08 -0.14 -13.61
C LEU A 223 1.33 -0.31 -12.76
N SER A 224 1.82 0.79 -12.20
CA SER A 224 3.06 0.81 -11.42
C SER A 224 3.01 1.84 -10.29
N TYR A 225 3.73 1.55 -9.22
CA TYR A 225 3.92 2.46 -8.09
C TYR A 225 5.40 2.58 -7.72
N ASP A 226 5.76 3.60 -6.95
CA ASP A 226 7.11 3.76 -6.44
C ASP A 226 7.31 2.90 -5.19
N TYR A 227 8.20 1.91 -5.27
CA TYR A 227 8.49 0.98 -4.17
C TYR A 227 9.19 1.68 -3.00
N SER A 228 9.80 2.85 -3.22
CA SER A 228 10.37 3.64 -2.12
C SER A 228 9.31 4.42 -1.35
N GLY A 229 8.10 4.55 -1.90
CA GLY A 229 7.04 5.37 -1.31
C GLY A 229 7.35 6.87 -1.30
N ARG A 230 8.33 7.37 -2.06
CA ARG A 230 8.70 8.80 -2.09
C ARG A 230 7.93 9.59 -3.15
N PHE A 231 7.41 8.92 -4.17
CA PHE A 231 6.59 9.56 -5.19
C PHE A 231 5.36 10.29 -4.60
N LEU A 232 5.33 11.61 -4.76
CA LEU A 232 4.30 12.53 -4.23
C LEU A 232 4.15 12.53 -2.70
N ASN A 233 5.05 11.89 -1.96
CA ASN A 233 5.14 11.95 -0.50
C ASN A 233 6.25 12.93 -0.10
N LEU A 234 5.87 14.14 0.28
CA LEU A 234 6.79 15.24 0.64
C LEU A 234 7.28 15.19 2.10
N MET A 235 7.17 14.05 2.79
CA MET A 235 7.76 13.89 4.12
C MET A 235 9.28 13.87 3.96
N ASN A 236 9.95 14.90 4.48
CA ASN A 236 11.42 14.97 4.56
C ASN A 236 11.96 13.80 5.40
N SER A 237 12.16 12.64 4.80
CA SER A 237 13.12 11.69 5.33
C SER A 237 14.48 12.08 4.76
N GLU A 238 15.32 12.70 5.59
CA GLU A 238 16.76 12.76 5.37
C GLU A 238 17.36 11.36 5.53
N ASP A 239 16.80 10.35 4.86
CA ASP A 239 17.41 9.05 4.73
C ASP A 239 18.53 9.20 3.71
N LYS A 240 19.67 9.71 4.20
CA LYS A 240 20.96 9.50 3.55
C LYS A 240 21.02 8.02 3.23
N GLU A 241 21.00 7.68 1.93
CA GLU A 241 21.29 6.34 1.45
C GLU A 241 22.61 5.91 2.11
N ARG A 242 22.52 5.14 3.20
CA ARG A 242 23.70 4.62 3.87
C ARG A 242 24.31 3.66 2.87
N LEU A 243 25.52 4.01 2.46
CA LEU A 243 26.31 3.27 1.50
C LEU A 243 26.43 1.80 1.93
N ASP A 244 25.73 0.96 1.17
CA ASP A 244 26.03 -0.42 0.81
C ASP A 244 26.55 -1.36 1.91
N ASN A 245 25.66 -2.24 2.40
CA ASN A 245 26.00 -3.39 3.25
C ASN A 245 26.28 -4.66 2.40
N GLY A 246 26.94 -4.50 1.24
CA GLY A 246 27.46 -5.60 0.43
C GLY A 246 26.41 -6.50 -0.24
N LYS A 247 25.15 -6.05 -0.36
CA LYS A 247 24.08 -6.80 -1.04
C LYS A 247 23.83 -6.23 -2.44
N LEU A 248 23.87 -7.10 -3.45
CA LEU A 248 23.55 -6.78 -4.84
C LEU A 248 22.17 -6.12 -4.97
N ARG A 249 22.13 -4.85 -5.41
CA ARG A 249 20.88 -4.14 -5.72
C ARG A 249 20.30 -4.68 -7.03
N LYS A 250 18.99 -4.92 -7.05
CA LYS A 250 18.30 -5.37 -8.26
C LYS A 250 18.22 -4.22 -9.27
N PRO A 251 18.56 -4.45 -10.55
CA PRO A 251 18.42 -3.43 -11.59
C PRO A 251 16.94 -3.06 -11.81
N CYS A 252 16.69 -1.79 -12.12
CA CYS A 252 15.38 -1.26 -12.45
C CYS A 252 15.19 -1.23 -13.97
N TYR A 253 14.11 -1.86 -14.46
CA TYR A 253 13.75 -1.91 -15.87
C TYR A 253 12.45 -1.16 -16.17
N CYS A 254 12.19 -0.06 -15.44
CA CYS A 254 10.93 0.68 -15.58
C CYS A 254 10.80 1.46 -16.90
N GLY A 255 11.92 1.78 -17.57
CA GLY A 255 11.93 2.53 -18.83
C GLY A 255 11.69 4.04 -18.69
N ALA A 256 11.49 4.55 -17.47
CA ALA A 256 11.34 5.98 -17.20
C ALA A 256 12.61 6.75 -17.58
N ARG A 257 12.45 8.00 -18.03
CA ARG A 257 13.61 8.87 -18.38
C ARG A 257 14.43 9.22 -17.14
N SER A 258 13.77 9.38 -16.00
CA SER A 258 14.38 9.64 -14.70
C SER A 258 14.71 8.38 -13.89
N CYS A 259 14.87 7.23 -14.56
CA CYS A 259 15.15 5.96 -13.87
C CYS A 259 16.41 6.01 -13.00
N ALA A 260 16.29 5.59 -11.73
CA ALA A 260 17.40 5.52 -10.78
C ALA A 260 18.34 4.30 -10.99
N ALA A 261 18.20 3.59 -12.12
CA ALA A 261 18.92 2.38 -12.52
C ALA A 261 18.73 1.12 -11.63
N PHE A 262 18.39 1.27 -10.35
CA PHE A 262 18.19 0.17 -9.41
C PHE A 262 16.84 0.30 -8.70
N LEU A 263 16.23 -0.84 -8.34
CA LEU A 263 15.07 -0.84 -7.48
C LEU A 263 15.43 -0.20 -6.13
N PRO A 264 14.51 0.58 -5.52
CA PRO A 264 14.75 1.16 -4.22
C PRO A 264 14.86 0.05 -3.17
N TYR A 265 15.79 0.23 -2.25
CA TYR A 265 16.08 -0.68 -1.16
C TYR A 265 15.72 0.00 0.14
N ASP A 266 14.72 -0.51 0.85
CA ASP A 266 14.37 0.01 2.17
C ASP A 266 15.30 -0.59 3.21
N SER A 267 16.39 0.11 3.54
CA SER A 267 17.34 -0.34 4.57
C SER A 267 16.73 -0.52 5.95
N SER A 268 15.60 0.14 6.24
CA SER A 268 14.96 0.09 7.55
C SER A 268 14.36 -1.28 7.86
N LEU A 269 13.97 -2.04 6.84
CA LEU A 269 13.54 -3.43 6.94
C LEU A 269 14.67 -4.40 7.35
N TYR A 270 15.93 -3.98 7.26
CA TYR A 270 17.11 -4.82 7.44
C TYR A 270 17.92 -4.47 8.69
N CYS A 271 17.53 -3.43 9.44
CA CYS A 271 18.26 -3.00 10.63
C CYS A 271 17.53 -3.50 11.90
N PRO A 272 18.19 -4.24 12.80
CA PRO A 272 17.64 -4.52 14.12
C PRO A 272 17.49 -3.19 14.86
N SER A 273 16.32 -2.94 15.45
CA SER A 273 16.17 -1.86 16.43
C SER A 273 17.24 -2.04 17.51
N GLU A 274 18.09 -1.03 17.71
CA GLU A 274 19.06 -1.01 18.80
C GLU A 274 18.32 -1.27 20.12
N LYS A 275 18.72 -2.33 20.84
CA LYS A 275 18.16 -2.61 22.16
C LYS A 275 18.49 -1.44 23.08
N PRO A 276 17.56 -0.99 23.94
CA PRO A 276 17.90 -0.01 24.96
C PRO A 276 19.00 -0.59 25.85
N ASN A 277 20.09 0.17 26.03
CA ASN A 277 21.17 -0.14 26.94
C ASN A 277 20.60 -0.38 28.35
N THR A 278 20.41 -1.63 28.74
CA THR A 278 20.36 -2.01 30.16
C THR A 278 21.79 -1.97 30.67
N SER A 279 22.21 -0.80 31.14
CA SER A 279 23.42 -0.67 31.95
C SER A 279 23.24 -1.51 33.21
N VAL A 280 24.10 -2.52 33.30
CA VAL A 280 24.24 -3.48 34.40
C VAL A 280 24.57 -2.79 35.71
N GLU A 281 24.00 -3.33 36.78
CA GLU A 281 24.23 -3.07 38.20
C GLU A 281 25.72 -2.92 38.55
N GLY A 282 26.02 -1.92 39.38
CA GLY A 282 27.30 -1.75 40.06
C GLY A 282 27.09 -1.65 41.57
N ARG A 283 27.10 -2.82 42.23
CA ARG A 283 27.56 -3.15 43.59
C ARG A 283 27.38 -2.16 44.76
N ALA A 284 26.80 -2.72 45.83
CA ALA A 284 27.05 -2.34 47.22
C ALA A 284 28.53 -2.42 47.61
#